data_AF-A0A0P9CY74-F1
#
_entry.id   AF-A0A0P9CY74-F1
#
_cell.length_a   1.000
_cell.length_b   1.000
_cell.length_c   1.000
_cell.angle_alpha   90.00
_cell.angle_beta   90.00
_cell.angle_gamma   90.00
#
_symmetry.space_group_name_H-M   'P 1'
#
loop_
_entity.id
_entity.type
_entity.pdbx_description
1 polymer ?
#
loop_
_entity_poly.entity_id
_entity_poly.type
_entity_poly.pdbx_seq_one_letter_code
_entity_poly.pdbx_strand_id
1 'polypeptide(L)'
;MGGEPVRSALWRGDADDALGGSASALREQLQPYLATLLHAAAEQGTPVLRPLRYHFPDDPATYALDHQALIGAWLMAAPGDSRKVYLPAGRWYDWWSGAPLEGPTQLLPIAQAGRPPLYARAGAIIPCRPGRGQPLRLEIFPGDGALTLSADSLPGETDDLCLRLRADGDRLRLIVCAHAGRQPVQFRIHGVAPEAAQAFPGAHYDAGRRALAFTLDAAGPACQLVFALEHA
;
A
#
# COMPACT_ATOMS: atom_id res chain seq x y z
N MET A 1 -25.64 -42.72 0.46
CA MET A 1 -26.11 -41.38 0.02
C MET A 1 -25.18 -40.35 0.69
N GLY A 2 -23.95 -40.24 0.19
CA GLY A 2 -22.92 -39.33 0.73
C GLY A 2 -22.64 -38.27 -0.32
N GLY A 3 -23.11 -37.04 -0.09
CA GLY A 3 -22.84 -35.92 -0.96
C GLY A 3 -21.39 -35.48 -0.79
N GLU A 4 -20.63 -35.52 -1.88
CA GLU A 4 -19.32 -34.88 -1.94
C GLU A 4 -19.47 -33.37 -1.69
N PRO A 5 -18.61 -32.76 -0.85
CA PRO A 5 -18.62 -31.31 -0.72
C PRO A 5 -18.14 -30.71 -2.04
N VAL A 6 -18.95 -29.85 -2.64
CA VAL A 6 -18.62 -29.05 -3.82
C VAL A 6 -17.40 -28.19 -3.48
N ARG A 7 -16.20 -28.66 -3.81
CA ARG A 7 -14.96 -27.87 -3.67
C ARG A 7 -14.97 -26.83 -4.79
N SER A 8 -15.27 -25.58 -4.44
CA SER A 8 -15.32 -24.46 -5.38
C SER A 8 -13.96 -24.27 -6.04
N ALA A 9 -13.89 -24.55 -7.34
CA ALA A 9 -12.76 -24.34 -8.23
C ALA A 9 -12.54 -22.85 -8.56
N LEU A 10 -12.42 -22.00 -7.54
CA LEU A 10 -12.17 -20.56 -7.65
C LEU A 10 -10.69 -20.15 -7.45
N TRP A 11 -9.81 -21.14 -7.21
CA TRP A 11 -8.41 -20.92 -6.84
C TRP A 11 -7.42 -21.44 -7.89
N ARG A 12 -7.56 -20.99 -9.14
CA ARG A 12 -6.43 -20.94 -10.08
C ARG A 12 -6.38 -19.55 -10.70
N GLY A 13 -5.77 -18.63 -9.97
CA GLY A 13 -5.07 -17.50 -10.58
C GLY A 13 -3.59 -17.84 -10.52
N ASP A 14 -2.89 -17.67 -11.64
CA ASP A 14 -1.45 -17.88 -11.71
C ASP A 14 -0.72 -17.01 -10.68
N ALA A 15 0.31 -17.60 -10.07
CA ALA A 15 0.88 -17.22 -8.79
C ALA A 15 1.63 -15.87 -8.74
N ASP A 16 1.60 -15.06 -9.82
CA ASP A 16 2.35 -13.80 -9.88
C ASP A 16 1.51 -12.52 -10.02
N ASP A 17 0.20 -12.57 -10.34
CA ASP A 17 -0.52 -11.32 -10.69
C ASP A 17 -1.97 -11.15 -10.18
N ALA A 18 -2.41 -11.97 -9.24
CA ALA A 18 -3.77 -11.87 -8.70
C ALA A 18 -3.87 -10.91 -7.49
N LEU A 19 -3.71 -9.60 -7.70
CA LEU A 19 -4.36 -8.60 -6.84
C LEU A 19 -5.86 -8.46 -7.20
N GLY A 20 -6.53 -9.59 -7.45
CA GLY A 20 -7.91 -9.64 -7.91
C GLY A 20 -8.64 -10.82 -7.27
N GLY A 21 -9.50 -10.53 -6.30
CA GLY A 21 -10.37 -11.54 -5.73
C GLY A 21 -11.08 -11.08 -4.45
N SER A 22 -11.95 -10.09 -4.54
CA SER A 22 -12.81 -9.60 -3.44
C SER A 22 -12.11 -8.82 -2.31
N ALA A 23 -12.92 -8.07 -1.55
CA ALA A 23 -12.48 -7.35 -0.35
C ALA A 23 -11.85 -8.27 0.71
N SER A 24 -12.21 -9.56 0.74
CA SER A 24 -11.65 -10.53 1.68
C SER A 24 -10.18 -10.83 1.41
N ALA A 25 -9.80 -11.05 0.14
CA ALA A 25 -8.40 -11.27 -0.22
C ALA A 25 -7.57 -10.02 0.05
N LEU A 26 -8.10 -8.84 -0.27
CA LEU A 26 -7.42 -7.57 0.05
C LEU A 26 -7.15 -7.43 1.55
N ARG A 27 -8.12 -7.78 2.40
CA ARG A 27 -7.95 -7.75 3.87
C ARG A 27 -6.86 -8.72 4.33
N GLU A 28 -6.83 -9.93 3.76
CA GLU A 28 -5.78 -10.91 4.06
C GLU A 28 -4.40 -10.41 3.64
N GLN A 29 -4.30 -9.77 2.48
CA GLN A 29 -3.05 -9.19 2.00
C GLN A 29 -2.60 -8.01 2.85
N LEU A 30 -3.53 -7.18 3.34
CA LEU A 30 -3.24 -6.04 4.21
C LEU A 30 -3.07 -6.43 5.68
N GLN A 31 -3.08 -7.72 6.03
CA GLN A 31 -2.89 -8.16 7.42
C GLN A 31 -1.62 -7.58 8.07
N PRO A 32 -0.45 -7.48 7.39
CA PRO A 32 0.72 -6.88 7.99
C PRO A 32 0.50 -5.39 8.34
N TYR A 33 -0.09 -4.63 7.42
CA TYR A 33 -0.45 -3.23 7.70
C TYR A 33 -1.43 -3.11 8.87
N LEU A 34 -2.49 -3.91 8.89
CA LEU A 34 -3.47 -3.87 9.97
C LEU A 34 -2.85 -4.25 11.32
N ALA A 35 -1.93 -5.22 11.35
CA ALA A 35 -1.21 -5.60 12.57
C ALA A 35 -0.35 -4.45 13.10
N THR A 36 0.37 -3.73 12.23
CA THR A 36 1.14 -2.54 12.64
C THR A 36 0.26 -1.44 13.22
N LEU A 37 -0.93 -1.22 12.63
CA LEU A 37 -1.89 -0.24 13.13
C LEU A 37 -2.52 -0.68 14.47
N LEU A 38 -2.81 -1.97 14.63
CA LEU A 38 -3.36 -2.52 15.87
C LEU A 38 -2.36 -2.42 17.02
N HIS A 39 -1.08 -2.71 16.75
CA HIS A 39 -0.02 -2.51 17.72
C HIS A 39 0.08 -1.02 18.13
N ALA A 40 0.12 -0.10 17.17
CA ALA A 40 0.10 1.34 17.46
C ALA A 40 -1.17 1.77 18.22
N ALA A 41 -2.32 1.15 17.95
CA ALA A 41 -3.56 1.42 18.67
C ALA A 41 -3.48 0.95 20.13
N ALA A 42 -2.86 -0.20 20.39
CA ALA A 42 -2.65 -0.72 21.75
C ALA A 42 -1.67 0.16 22.55
N GLU A 43 -0.57 0.60 21.92
CA GLU A 43 0.47 1.37 22.59
C GLU A 43 0.11 2.85 22.77
N GLN A 44 -0.54 3.47 21.78
CA GLN A 44 -0.71 4.92 21.70
C GLN A 44 -2.20 5.36 21.72
N GLY A 45 -3.14 4.42 21.73
CA GLY A 45 -4.57 4.71 21.66
C GLY A 45 -5.05 5.26 20.31
N THR A 46 -4.22 5.20 19.27
CA THR A 46 -4.56 5.76 17.95
C THR A 46 -5.54 4.83 17.22
N PRO A 47 -6.73 5.30 16.76
CA PRO A 47 -7.69 4.42 16.09
C PRO A 47 -7.16 3.83 14.78
N VAL A 48 -7.53 2.59 14.46
CA VAL A 48 -7.20 1.97 13.17
C VAL A 48 -8.04 2.58 12.05
N LEU A 49 -9.36 2.61 12.22
CA LEU A 49 -10.26 3.31 11.30
C LEU A 49 -10.45 4.75 11.78
N ARG A 50 -10.21 5.71 10.88
CA ARG A 50 -10.24 7.14 11.19
C ARG A 50 -11.16 7.86 10.21
N PRO A 51 -12.13 8.67 10.68
CA PRO A 51 -12.84 9.57 9.79
C PRO A 51 -11.86 10.58 9.20
N LEU A 52 -12.12 11.09 7.99
CA LEU A 52 -11.16 11.98 7.31
C LEU A 52 -10.84 13.23 8.16
N ARG A 53 -11.83 13.79 8.87
CA ARG A 53 -11.64 14.93 9.80
C ARG A 53 -10.57 14.71 10.87
N TYR A 54 -10.20 13.46 11.16
CA TYR A 54 -9.14 13.13 12.11
C TYR A 54 -7.77 13.62 11.63
N HIS A 55 -7.51 13.55 10.32
CA HIS A 55 -6.25 13.99 9.69
C HIS A 55 -6.39 15.32 8.95
N PHE A 56 -7.61 15.74 8.66
CA PHE A 56 -7.93 16.95 7.90
C PHE A 56 -8.95 17.81 8.66
N PRO A 57 -8.63 18.29 9.88
CA PRO A 57 -9.58 19.05 10.71
C PRO A 57 -9.95 20.40 10.10
N ASP A 58 -9.07 20.99 9.29
CA ASP A 58 -9.29 22.29 8.65
C ASP A 58 -10.13 22.19 7.37
N ASP A 59 -10.47 20.97 6.93
CA ASP A 59 -11.29 20.72 5.75
C ASP A 59 -12.75 20.45 6.15
N PRO A 60 -13.66 21.43 6.01
CA PRO A 60 -15.05 21.28 6.44
C PRO A 60 -15.81 20.22 5.64
N ALA A 61 -15.38 19.89 4.41
CA ALA A 61 -16.02 18.85 3.61
C ALA A 61 -15.92 17.48 4.28
N THR A 62 -14.91 17.26 5.12
CA THR A 62 -14.65 15.97 5.78
C THR A 62 -15.59 15.65 6.94
N TYR A 63 -16.31 16.65 7.46
CA TYR A 63 -17.21 16.47 8.60
C TYR A 63 -18.51 15.77 8.23
N ALA A 64 -18.97 15.95 6.98
CA ALA A 64 -20.19 15.34 6.47
C ALA A 64 -19.98 13.94 5.86
N LEU A 65 -18.72 13.46 5.81
CA LEU A 65 -18.40 12.17 5.21
C LEU A 65 -18.64 11.02 6.19
N ASP A 66 -19.51 10.10 5.80
CA ASP A 66 -19.95 8.94 6.58
C ASP A 66 -19.70 7.58 5.87
N HIS A 67 -19.35 7.61 4.59
CA HIS A 67 -19.24 6.43 3.71
C HIS A 67 -17.82 6.17 3.21
N GLN A 68 -16.83 6.93 3.71
CA GLN A 68 -15.42 6.72 3.44
C GLN A 68 -14.60 6.97 4.70
N ALA A 69 -13.50 6.23 4.86
CA ALA A 69 -12.65 6.32 6.04
C ALA A 69 -11.20 6.02 5.70
N LEU A 70 -10.30 6.55 6.52
CA LEU A 70 -8.90 6.17 6.51
C LEU A 70 -8.69 4.90 7.33
N ILE A 71 -7.87 4.00 6.80
CA ILE A 71 -7.25 2.89 7.50
C ILE A 71 -5.84 3.38 7.84
N GLY A 72 -5.63 3.74 9.11
CA GLY A 72 -4.42 4.42 9.56
C GLY A 72 -4.35 5.86 9.04
N ALA A 73 -3.16 6.31 8.65
CA ALA A 73 -2.94 7.65 8.08
C ALA A 73 -2.83 7.65 6.54
N TRP A 74 -2.61 6.47 5.96
CA TRP A 74 -2.03 6.36 4.62
C TRP A 74 -2.95 5.75 3.57
N LEU A 75 -3.98 5.01 3.98
CA LEU A 75 -4.88 4.30 3.07
C LEU A 75 -6.31 4.76 3.32
N MET A 76 -7.06 5.09 2.26
CA MET A 76 -8.45 5.51 2.33
C MET A 76 -9.32 4.51 1.58
N ALA A 77 -10.33 3.97 2.25
CA ALA A 77 -11.31 3.07 1.67
C ALA A 77 -12.68 3.75 1.61
N ALA A 78 -13.35 3.60 0.47
CA ALA A 78 -14.72 4.08 0.27
C ALA A 78 -15.58 2.93 -0.25
N PRO A 79 -16.09 2.05 0.64
CA PRO A 79 -16.90 0.92 0.22
C PRO A 79 -18.22 1.38 -0.40
N GLY A 80 -18.55 0.85 -1.58
CA GLY A 80 -19.80 1.11 -2.29
C GLY A 80 -19.56 1.70 -3.68
N ASP A 81 -20.15 1.07 -4.70
CA ASP A 81 -19.76 1.29 -6.11
C ASP A 81 -20.39 2.53 -6.77
N SER A 82 -21.31 3.22 -6.07
CA SER A 82 -22.13 4.30 -6.65
C SER A 82 -22.12 5.61 -5.85
N ARG A 83 -21.17 5.77 -4.91
CA ARG A 83 -21.04 7.01 -4.11
C ARG A 83 -19.83 7.81 -4.56
N LYS A 84 -19.99 9.14 -4.60
CA LYS A 84 -18.86 10.04 -4.85
C LYS A 84 -17.85 9.90 -3.72
N VAL A 85 -16.58 9.80 -4.08
CA VAL A 85 -15.47 9.79 -3.15
C VAL A 85 -14.85 11.18 -3.13
N TYR A 86 -14.60 11.69 -1.93
CA TYR A 86 -13.86 12.92 -1.73
C TYR A 86 -12.41 12.61 -1.34
N LEU A 87 -11.46 13.18 -2.06
CA LEU A 87 -10.05 13.19 -1.68
C LEU A 87 -9.71 14.58 -1.14
N PRO A 88 -9.28 14.71 0.13
CA PRO A 88 -8.80 15.97 0.69
C PRO A 88 -7.54 16.48 0.00
N ALA A 89 -7.14 17.71 0.33
CA ALA A 89 -5.94 18.34 -0.20
C ALA A 89 -4.69 17.44 -0.08
N GLY A 90 -3.91 17.43 -1.16
CA GLY A 90 -2.69 16.64 -1.29
C GLY A 90 -2.80 15.60 -2.40
N ARG A 91 -1.68 14.91 -2.63
CA ARG A 91 -1.57 13.90 -3.68
C ARG A 91 -1.97 12.52 -3.17
N TRP A 92 -2.70 11.81 -4.00
CA TRP A 92 -3.24 10.48 -3.77
C TRP A 92 -2.90 9.57 -4.96
N TYR A 93 -3.05 8.28 -4.76
CA TYR A 93 -2.82 7.27 -5.77
C TYR A 93 -3.96 6.25 -5.71
N ASP A 94 -4.53 5.92 -6.86
CA ASP A 94 -5.42 4.77 -6.96
C ASP A 94 -4.64 3.49 -6.65
N TRP A 95 -5.08 2.71 -5.66
CA TRP A 95 -4.37 1.51 -5.21
C TRP A 95 -4.21 0.46 -6.31
N TRP A 96 -5.17 0.40 -7.24
CA TRP A 96 -5.27 -0.67 -8.23
C TRP A 96 -4.44 -0.40 -9.47
N SER A 97 -4.43 0.82 -9.96
CA SER A 97 -3.73 1.24 -11.17
C SER A 97 -2.42 1.97 -10.90
N GLY A 98 -2.19 2.43 -9.67
CA GLY A 98 -1.08 3.32 -9.32
C GLY A 98 -1.23 4.73 -9.89
N ALA A 99 -2.37 5.05 -10.51
CA ALA A 99 -2.59 6.35 -11.15
C ALA A 99 -2.61 7.48 -10.10
N PRO A 100 -1.87 8.58 -10.33
CA PRO A 100 -1.87 9.73 -9.43
C PRO A 100 -3.19 10.50 -9.53
N LEU A 101 -3.62 11.04 -8.39
CA LEU A 101 -4.84 11.84 -8.22
C LEU A 101 -4.48 13.05 -7.35
N GLU A 102 -4.96 14.24 -7.70
CA GLU A 102 -4.75 15.46 -6.93
C GLU A 102 -6.03 15.87 -6.22
N GLY A 103 -5.95 16.03 -4.89
CA GLY A 103 -6.99 16.62 -4.07
C GLY A 103 -6.71 18.11 -3.77
N PRO A 104 -7.72 18.89 -3.36
CA PRO A 104 -9.06 18.44 -3.02
C PRO A 104 -9.92 18.17 -4.25
N THR A 105 -10.57 17.01 -4.31
CA THR A 105 -11.42 16.64 -5.45
C THR A 105 -12.53 15.66 -5.07
N GLN A 106 -13.60 15.65 -5.87
CA GLN A 106 -14.65 14.63 -5.80
C GLN A 106 -14.63 13.82 -7.10
N LEU A 107 -14.62 12.50 -6.95
CA LEU A 107 -14.62 11.59 -8.09
C LEU A 107 -15.68 10.50 -7.91
N LEU A 108 -16.21 10.00 -9.03
CA LEU A 108 -16.99 8.78 -9.06
C LEU A 108 -16.02 7.62 -9.27
N PRO A 109 -15.92 6.67 -8.33
CA PRO A 109 -15.07 5.50 -8.53
C PRO A 109 -15.49 4.75 -9.79
N ILE A 110 -14.50 4.31 -10.57
CA ILE A 110 -14.77 3.40 -11.67
C ILE A 110 -15.18 2.07 -11.05
N ALA A 111 -16.38 1.59 -11.38
CA ALA A 111 -16.86 0.30 -10.94
C ALA A 111 -15.89 -0.80 -11.42
N GLN A 112 -15.14 -1.39 -10.50
CA GLN A 112 -14.26 -2.51 -10.76
C GLN A 112 -14.83 -3.75 -10.08
N ALA A 113 -15.24 -4.75 -10.87
CA ALA A 113 -15.88 -5.95 -10.35
C ALA A 113 -15.03 -6.60 -9.24
N GLY A 114 -15.57 -6.59 -8.01
CA GLY A 114 -14.93 -7.20 -6.84
C GLY A 114 -13.74 -6.43 -6.24
N ARG A 115 -13.49 -5.18 -6.64
CA ARG A 115 -12.42 -4.33 -6.08
C ARG A 115 -13.01 -3.06 -5.46
N PRO A 116 -12.91 -2.89 -4.13
CA PRO A 116 -13.40 -1.67 -3.50
C PRO A 116 -12.55 -0.45 -3.88
N PRO A 117 -13.12 0.76 -3.97
CA PRO A 117 -12.37 1.99 -4.11
C PRO A 117 -11.38 2.15 -2.94
N LEU A 118 -10.09 2.23 -3.29
CA LEU A 118 -9.00 2.28 -2.33
C LEU A 118 -7.91 3.22 -2.85
N TYR A 119 -7.49 4.15 -2.00
CA TYR A 119 -6.57 5.22 -2.36
C TYR A 119 -5.45 5.33 -1.35
N ALA A 120 -4.21 5.36 -1.80
CA ALA A 120 -3.03 5.60 -0.96
C ALA A 120 -2.64 7.07 -1.02
N ARG A 121 -2.28 7.65 0.13
CA ARG A 121 -1.77 9.02 0.19
C ARG A 121 -0.30 9.07 -0.22
N ALA A 122 0.14 10.17 -0.83
CA ALA A 122 1.55 10.37 -1.17
C ALA A 122 2.45 10.19 0.06
N GLY A 123 3.56 9.45 -0.09
CA GLY A 123 4.47 9.07 0.98
C GLY A 123 4.06 7.79 1.74
N ALA A 124 2.97 7.14 1.36
CA ALA A 124 2.56 5.87 1.96
C ALA A 124 3.58 4.76 1.70
N ILE A 125 3.93 4.02 2.76
CA ILE A 125 4.65 2.74 2.70
C ILE A 125 3.74 1.71 3.36
N ILE A 126 3.12 0.85 2.57
CA ILE A 126 2.10 -0.09 3.03
C ILE A 126 2.67 -1.52 3.02
N PRO A 127 2.92 -2.12 4.19
CA PRO A 127 3.31 -3.53 4.27
C PRO A 127 2.13 -4.44 3.96
N CYS A 128 2.29 -5.31 2.96
CA CYS A 128 1.29 -6.28 2.55
C CYS A 128 1.93 -7.63 2.27
N ARG A 129 1.11 -8.68 2.21
CA ARG A 129 1.53 -10.03 1.85
C ARG A 129 0.68 -10.52 0.67
N PRO A 130 1.25 -10.71 -0.53
CA PRO A 130 0.49 -11.07 -1.73
C PRO A 130 -0.29 -12.39 -1.59
N GLY A 131 0.25 -13.33 -0.81
CA GLY A 131 -0.37 -14.62 -0.51
C GLY A 131 0.32 -15.32 0.65
N ARG A 132 -0.34 -16.35 1.19
CA ARG A 132 0.22 -17.12 2.32
C ARG A 132 1.58 -17.73 1.96
N GLY A 133 2.57 -17.54 2.83
CA GLY A 133 3.94 -18.03 2.61
C GLY A 133 4.76 -17.21 1.62
N GLN A 134 4.18 -16.15 1.04
CA GLN A 134 4.96 -15.19 0.25
C GLN A 134 5.68 -14.21 1.17
N PRO A 135 6.86 -13.69 0.75
CA PRO A 135 7.59 -12.66 1.47
C PRO A 135 6.75 -11.41 1.72
N LEU A 136 7.14 -10.64 2.74
CA LEU A 136 6.58 -9.31 2.97
C LEU A 136 6.86 -8.42 1.73
N ARG A 137 5.82 -7.73 1.26
CA ARG A 137 5.93 -6.72 0.21
C ARG A 137 5.61 -5.35 0.77
N LEU A 138 6.36 -4.34 0.34
CA LEU A 138 6.10 -2.94 0.68
C LEU A 138 5.61 -2.21 -0.57
N GLU A 139 4.37 -1.79 -0.54
CA GLU A 139 3.74 -0.95 -1.56
C GLU A 139 4.07 0.52 -1.23
N ILE A 140 4.91 1.15 -2.07
CA ILE A 140 5.50 2.47 -1.85
C ILE A 140 4.91 3.47 -2.83
N PHE A 141 4.30 4.52 -2.30
CA PHE A 141 3.72 5.61 -3.08
C PHE A 141 4.58 6.86 -2.94
N PRO A 142 4.98 7.51 -4.05
CA PRO A 142 5.86 8.66 -4.00
C PRO A 142 5.33 9.80 -3.12
N GLY A 143 6.25 10.45 -2.40
CA GLY A 143 5.97 11.50 -1.45
C GLY A 143 6.83 11.37 -0.21
N ASP A 144 6.57 12.22 0.77
CA ASP A 144 7.31 12.25 2.02
C ASP A 144 6.64 11.37 3.08
N GLY A 145 7.39 10.41 3.62
CA GLY A 145 6.84 9.45 4.56
C GLY A 145 7.91 8.64 5.27
N ALA A 146 7.48 7.88 6.27
CA ALA A 146 8.34 6.97 7.00
C ALA A 146 7.51 5.78 7.52
N LEU A 147 8.19 4.64 7.65
CA LEU A 147 7.63 3.44 8.24
C LEU A 147 8.70 2.80 9.12
N THR A 148 8.30 2.43 10.33
CA THR A 148 9.09 1.56 11.19
C THR A 148 8.27 0.32 11.46
N LEU A 149 8.78 -0.83 11.05
CA LEU A 149 8.28 -2.13 11.44
C LEU A 149 9.22 -2.67 12.52
N SER A 150 8.65 -3.11 13.63
CA SER A 150 9.38 -3.83 14.67
C SER A 150 8.91 -5.28 14.71
N ALA A 151 9.77 -6.14 15.27
CA ALA A 151 9.41 -7.53 15.56
C ALA A 151 8.15 -7.63 16.46
N ASP A 152 7.89 -6.64 17.31
CA ASP A 152 6.69 -6.62 18.16
C ASP A 152 5.41 -6.37 17.35
N SER A 153 5.49 -5.52 16.33
CA SER A 153 4.36 -5.20 15.45
C SER A 153 4.05 -6.34 14.47
N LEU A 154 5.08 -7.10 14.06
CA LEU A 154 4.99 -8.18 13.08
C LEU A 154 5.89 -9.38 13.46
N PRO A 155 5.51 -10.16 14.51
CA PRO A 155 6.36 -11.22 15.02
C PRO A 155 6.64 -12.31 13.98
N GLY A 156 7.93 -12.57 13.73
CA GLY A 156 8.38 -13.62 12.82
C GLY A 156 8.29 -13.29 11.32
N GLU A 157 7.77 -12.12 10.98
CA GLU A 157 7.61 -11.67 9.58
C GLU A 157 8.74 -10.72 9.17
N THR A 158 9.19 -9.88 10.09
CA THR A 158 10.31 -8.97 9.89
C THR A 158 10.94 -8.66 11.24
N ASP A 159 12.25 -8.45 11.25
CA ASP A 159 12.94 -7.81 12.36
C ASP A 159 12.76 -6.29 12.24
N ASP A 160 13.58 -5.50 12.93
CA ASP A 160 13.48 -4.04 12.83
C ASP A 160 13.82 -3.57 11.40
N LEU A 161 12.82 -2.98 10.74
CA LEU A 161 12.90 -2.36 9.43
C LEU A 161 12.45 -0.91 9.51
N CYS A 162 13.37 0.02 9.25
CA CYS A 162 13.07 1.45 9.23
C CYS A 162 13.31 2.03 7.85
N LEU A 163 12.28 2.65 7.29
CA LEU A 163 12.28 3.26 5.96
C LEU A 163 11.89 4.73 6.03
N ARG A 164 12.52 5.54 5.19
CA ARG A 164 12.12 6.94 4.96
C ARG A 164 12.04 7.20 3.47
N LEU A 165 11.01 7.93 3.07
CA LEU A 165 10.82 8.45 1.73
C LEU A 165 10.99 9.96 1.74
N ARG A 166 11.69 10.46 0.72
CA ARG A 166 11.78 11.89 0.41
C ARG A 166 11.55 12.10 -1.07
N ALA A 167 10.52 12.87 -1.41
CA ALA A 167 10.32 13.37 -2.75
C ALA A 167 11.14 14.66 -2.95
N ASP A 168 11.83 14.77 -4.06
CA ASP A 168 12.63 15.93 -4.45
C ASP A 168 12.42 16.19 -5.94
N GLY A 169 11.45 17.05 -6.26
CA GLY A 169 11.04 17.32 -7.63
C GLY A 169 10.60 16.05 -8.36
N ASP A 170 11.40 15.65 -9.36
CA ASP A 170 11.17 14.49 -10.22
C ASP A 170 11.80 13.20 -9.67
N ARG A 171 12.32 13.19 -8.43
CA ARG A 171 12.99 12.04 -7.84
C ARG A 171 12.39 11.62 -6.51
N LEU A 172 12.35 10.32 -6.29
CA LEU A 172 12.05 9.71 -4.99
C LEU A 172 13.30 9.07 -4.41
N ARG A 173 13.65 9.48 -3.19
CA ARG A 173 14.71 8.84 -2.40
C ARG A 173 14.09 7.92 -1.37
N LEU A 174 14.41 6.64 -1.46
CA LEU A 174 14.10 5.62 -0.45
C LEU A 174 15.36 5.35 0.38
N ILE A 175 15.28 5.59 1.68
CA ILE A 175 16.36 5.37 2.63
C ILE A 175 15.98 4.19 3.51
N VAL A 176 16.70 3.08 3.38
CA VAL A 176 16.60 1.93 4.27
C VAL A 176 17.57 2.18 5.42
N CYS A 177 17.04 2.62 6.56
CA CYS A 177 17.84 3.05 7.71
C CYS A 177 18.38 1.86 8.51
N ALA A 178 17.58 0.80 8.64
CA ALA A 178 17.97 -0.45 9.26
C ALA A 178 17.17 -1.58 8.61
N HIS A 179 17.83 -2.69 8.30
CA HIS A 179 17.20 -3.94 7.88
C HIS A 179 17.93 -5.10 8.56
N ALA A 180 17.35 -5.61 9.64
CA ALA A 180 17.90 -6.73 10.40
C ALA A 180 17.19 -8.06 10.09
N GLY A 181 16.59 -8.18 8.90
CA GLY A 181 15.64 -9.23 8.57
C GLY A 181 16.23 -10.64 8.46
N ARG A 182 15.38 -11.64 8.69
CA ARG A 182 15.67 -13.06 8.38
C ARG A 182 15.09 -13.55 7.05
N GLN A 183 14.24 -12.74 6.42
CA GLN A 183 13.57 -13.04 5.15
C GLN A 183 13.74 -11.89 4.15
N PRO A 184 13.78 -12.18 2.84
CA PRO A 184 13.81 -11.14 1.82
C PRO A 184 12.53 -10.29 1.88
N VAL A 185 12.66 -9.01 1.52
CA VAL A 185 11.54 -8.08 1.45
C VAL A 185 11.37 -7.63 0.00
N GLN A 186 10.15 -7.75 -0.51
CA GLN A 186 9.77 -7.25 -1.82
C GLN A 186 9.42 -5.76 -1.72
N PHE A 187 9.88 -4.97 -2.66
CA PHE A 187 9.56 -3.57 -2.80
C PHE A 187 8.76 -3.40 -4.09
N ARG A 188 7.65 -2.68 -4.02
CA ARG A 188 6.92 -2.20 -5.20
C ARG A 188 6.76 -0.69 -5.10
N ILE A 189 7.41 0.04 -6.01
CA ILE A 189 7.41 1.50 -6.02
C ILE A 189 6.55 1.99 -7.17
N HIS A 190 5.46 2.69 -6.85
CA HIS A 190 4.49 3.22 -7.81
C HIS A 190 4.95 4.56 -8.39
N GLY A 191 4.43 4.92 -9.57
CA GLY A 191 4.65 6.23 -10.20
C GLY A 191 6.10 6.50 -10.60
N VAL A 192 6.88 5.44 -10.81
CA VAL A 192 8.28 5.52 -11.29
C VAL A 192 8.34 5.28 -12.78
N ALA A 193 9.28 5.94 -13.46
CA ALA A 193 9.42 5.81 -14.89
C ALA A 193 9.86 4.38 -15.28
N PRO A 194 9.37 3.81 -16.41
CA PRO A 194 9.71 2.44 -16.82
C PRO A 194 11.22 2.18 -16.94
N GLU A 195 11.99 3.22 -17.28
CA GLU A 195 13.44 3.19 -17.41
C GLU A 195 14.14 2.87 -16.08
N ALA A 196 13.48 3.11 -14.94
CA ALA A 196 14.02 2.79 -13.62
C ALA A 196 14.32 1.29 -13.47
N ALA A 197 13.63 0.41 -14.21
CA ALA A 197 13.91 -1.03 -14.18
C ALA A 197 15.31 -1.39 -14.68
N GLN A 198 15.90 -0.59 -15.57
CA GLN A 198 17.23 -0.84 -16.11
C GLN A 198 18.34 -0.61 -15.08
N ALA A 199 18.05 0.18 -14.03
CA ALA A 199 19.02 0.52 -12.99
C ALA A 199 19.15 -0.56 -11.90
N PHE A 200 18.23 -1.52 -11.82
CA PHE A 200 18.16 -2.49 -10.73
C PHE A 200 18.13 -3.94 -11.28
N PRO A 201 19.20 -4.72 -11.07
CA PRO A 201 19.22 -6.13 -11.47
C PRO A 201 18.08 -6.92 -10.81
N GLY A 202 17.34 -7.68 -11.61
CA GLY A 202 16.20 -8.47 -11.13
C GLY A 202 14.92 -7.67 -10.87
N ALA A 203 14.90 -6.37 -11.18
CA ALA A 203 13.70 -5.57 -11.10
C ALA A 203 12.80 -5.78 -12.33
N HIS A 204 11.49 -5.70 -12.11
CA HIS A 204 10.46 -5.85 -13.13
C HIS A 204 9.49 -4.66 -13.07
N TYR A 205 9.18 -4.06 -14.22
CA TYR A 205 8.21 -2.98 -14.30
C TYR A 205 6.84 -3.52 -14.71
N ASP A 206 5.84 -3.27 -13.87
CA ASP A 206 4.43 -3.57 -14.11
C ASP A 206 3.74 -2.34 -14.68
N ALA A 207 3.45 -2.36 -15.99
CA ALA A 207 2.78 -1.26 -16.68
C ALA A 207 1.31 -1.07 -16.26
N GLY A 208 0.62 -2.13 -15.81
CA GLY A 208 -0.76 -2.05 -15.34
C GLY A 208 -0.89 -1.38 -13.98
N ARG A 209 0.17 -1.45 -13.17
CA ARG A 209 0.31 -0.79 -11.86
C ARG A 209 1.13 0.49 -11.89
N ARG A 210 1.82 0.77 -13.01
CA ARG A 210 2.81 1.85 -13.13
C ARG A 210 3.86 1.76 -12.02
N ALA A 211 4.39 0.56 -11.80
CA ALA A 211 5.20 0.28 -10.62
C ALA A 211 6.42 -0.59 -10.92
N LEU A 212 7.54 -0.26 -10.29
CA LEU A 212 8.75 -1.08 -10.29
C LEU A 212 8.74 -2.04 -9.10
N ALA A 213 8.89 -3.33 -9.36
CA ALA A 213 9.02 -4.38 -8.36
C ALA A 213 10.45 -4.91 -8.31
N PHE A 214 11.03 -5.04 -7.12
CA PHE A 214 12.32 -5.69 -6.90
C PHE A 214 12.38 -6.29 -5.49
N THR A 215 13.39 -7.11 -5.21
CA THR A 215 13.58 -7.75 -3.91
C THR A 215 14.91 -7.32 -3.32
N LEU A 216 14.92 -7.02 -2.02
CA LEU A 216 16.16 -6.90 -1.25
C LEU A 216 16.34 -8.14 -0.38
N ASP A 217 17.57 -8.64 -0.31
CA ASP A 217 17.92 -9.78 0.54
C ASP A 217 17.80 -9.42 2.03
N ALA A 218 17.62 -10.46 2.85
CA ALA A 218 17.19 -10.38 4.24
C ALA A 218 18.03 -9.48 5.17
N ALA A 219 19.32 -9.29 4.88
CA ALA A 219 20.18 -8.42 5.67
C ALA A 219 21.11 -7.65 4.75
N GLY A 220 21.19 -6.34 4.97
CA GLY A 220 22.07 -5.45 4.22
C GLY A 220 22.40 -4.20 5.01
N PRO A 221 23.52 -3.52 4.68
CA PRO A 221 23.83 -2.23 5.27
C PRO A 221 22.73 -1.21 4.92
N ALA A 222 22.64 -0.15 5.71
CA ALA A 222 21.78 0.98 5.38
C ALA A 222 22.08 1.45 3.95
N CYS A 223 21.04 1.56 3.13
CA CYS A 223 21.18 1.87 1.71
C CYS A 223 20.22 2.98 1.31
N GLN A 224 20.60 3.71 0.27
CA GLN A 224 19.78 4.73 -0.35
C GLN A 224 19.56 4.37 -1.81
N LEU A 225 18.30 4.33 -2.21
CA LEU A 225 17.87 4.08 -3.58
C LEU A 225 17.18 5.34 -4.10
N VAL A 226 17.43 5.68 -5.36
CA VAL A 226 16.89 6.88 -6.00
C VAL A 226 16.17 6.48 -7.27
N PHE A 227 14.94 6.94 -7.42
CA PHE A 227 14.06 6.60 -8.54
C PHE A 227 13.62 7.88 -9.24
N ALA A 228 13.64 7.88 -10.57
CA ALA A 228 12.98 8.91 -11.36
C ALA A 228 11.47 8.66 -11.36
N LEU A 229 10.71 9.71 -11.06
CA LEU A 229 9.26 9.68 -11.07
C LEU A 229 8.73 9.95 -12.47
N GLU A 230 7.58 9.36 -12.79
CA GLU A 230 6.85 9.72 -14.00
C GLU A 230 6.37 11.18 -13.88
N HIS A 231 6.50 11.92 -14.97
CA HIS A 231 5.87 13.23 -15.07
C HIS A 231 4.36 13.03 -15.07
N ALA A 232 3.68 13.73 -14.16
CA ALA A 232 2.22 13.72 -14.01
C ALA A 232 1.56 14.61 -15.05
#